data_AF-A0A1C3HCD0-F1
#
_entry.id   AF-A0A1C3HCD0-F1
#
_cell.length_a   1.000
_cell.length_b   1.000
_cell.length_c   1.000
_cell.angle_alpha   90.00
_cell.angle_beta   90.00
_cell.angle_gamma   90.00
#
_symmetry.space_group_name_H-M   'P 1'
#
loop_
_entity.id
_entity.type
_entity.pdbx_description
1 polymer ?
#
loop_
_entity_poly.entity_id
_entity_poly.type
_entity_poly.pdbx_seq_one_letter_code
_entity_poly.pdbx_strand_id
1 'polypeptide(L)'
;MNQLANEKGGQTEVLLVNSALVDCVGVGPMKCMQVRRSAQQSWELFYTGIEGFTFEPGYQYRLKVRVTPVENVPADASSLRYTLIEQLEKNKA
;
A
#
# COMPACT_ATOMS: atom_id res chain seq x y z
N MET A 1 -30.93 -4.06 -5.77
CA MET A 1 -29.81 -4.15 -4.82
C MET A 1 -28.78 -3.11 -5.26
N ASN A 2 -29.10 -1.82 -5.11
CA ASN A 2 -28.54 -0.89 -4.11
C ASN A 2 -27.03 -1.10 -3.91
N GLN A 3 -26.11 -0.21 -4.23
CA GLN A 3 -26.08 1.17 -4.71
C GLN A 3 -24.65 1.43 -5.23
N LEU A 4 -24.51 2.22 -6.31
CA LEU A 4 -23.59 3.36 -6.49
C LEU A 4 -22.07 3.12 -6.23
N ALA A 5 -21.12 3.49 -7.09
CA ALA A 5 -21.03 4.75 -7.83
C ALA A 5 -20.02 4.66 -8.99
N ASN A 6 -20.28 5.49 -9.98
CA ASN A 6 -19.37 5.94 -11.03
C ASN A 6 -18.17 6.67 -10.41
N GLU A 7 -16.91 6.24 -10.62
CA GLU A 7 -15.74 6.94 -10.08
C GLU A 7 -14.56 7.02 -11.08
N LYS A 8 -14.54 8.09 -11.88
CA LYS A 8 -13.30 8.63 -12.45
C LYS A 8 -12.49 9.34 -11.35
N GLY A 9 -12.05 8.59 -10.35
CA GLY A 9 -11.28 9.06 -9.19
C GLY A 9 -11.03 7.89 -8.23
N GLY A 10 -9.78 7.62 -7.85
CA GLY A 10 -9.38 6.34 -7.25
C GLY A 10 -10.13 5.89 -5.98
N GLN A 11 -10.26 4.57 -5.81
CA GLN A 11 -10.92 3.94 -4.67
C GLN A 11 -10.08 4.07 -3.40
N THR A 12 -10.70 4.14 -2.23
CA THR A 12 -9.97 4.21 -0.95
C THR A 12 -9.99 2.87 -0.22
N GLU A 13 -8.87 2.50 0.39
CA GLU A 13 -8.78 1.29 1.21
C GLU A 13 -7.88 1.47 2.44
N VAL A 14 -7.86 0.48 3.34
CA VAL A 14 -6.99 0.46 4.51
C VAL A 14 -5.93 -0.63 4.34
N LEU A 15 -4.67 -0.24 4.46
CA LEU A 15 -3.52 -1.14 4.50
C LEU A 15 -2.95 -1.20 5.91
N LEU A 16 -2.75 -2.42 6.41
CA LEU A 16 -1.90 -2.67 7.57
C LEU A 16 -0.47 -2.85 7.06
N VAL A 17 0.49 -2.10 7.58
CA VAL A 17 1.92 -2.17 7.21
C VAL A 17 2.70 -2.76 8.37
N ASN A 18 3.54 -3.75 8.10
CA ASN A 18 4.35 -4.41 9.12
C ASN A 18 5.54 -3.54 9.56
N SER A 19 6.24 -3.92 10.63
CA SER A 19 7.30 -3.12 11.24
C SER A 19 8.69 -3.23 10.62
N ALA A 20 8.87 -4.09 9.62
CA ALA A 20 10.14 -4.29 8.96
C ALA A 20 9.98 -4.29 7.43
N LEU A 21 11.01 -3.77 6.76
CA LEU A 21 11.20 -4.03 5.34
C LEU A 21 11.94 -5.35 5.17
N VAL A 22 11.60 -6.09 4.13
CA VAL A 22 12.22 -7.39 3.82
C VAL A 22 12.94 -7.33 2.48
N ASP A 23 13.98 -8.15 2.34
CA ASP A 23 14.63 -8.35 1.04
C ASP A 23 13.64 -8.94 0.04
N CYS A 24 13.56 -8.32 -1.13
CA CYS A 24 12.69 -8.72 -2.22
C CYS A 24 13.35 -8.36 -3.56
N VAL A 25 12.78 -8.87 -4.65
CA VAL A 25 13.24 -8.56 -6.01
C VAL A 25 12.07 -8.04 -6.82
N GLY A 26 12.16 -6.77 -7.24
CA GLY A 26 11.27 -6.16 -8.23
C GLY A 26 11.94 -6.21 -9.61
N VAL A 27 12.29 -5.05 -10.17
CA VAL A 27 13.20 -4.95 -11.33
C VAL A 27 14.64 -5.37 -10.95
N GLY A 28 14.99 -5.29 -9.67
CA GLY A 28 16.25 -5.76 -9.09
C GLY A 28 16.13 -5.96 -7.57
N PRO A 29 17.23 -6.34 -6.88
CA PRO A 29 17.24 -6.48 -5.43
C PRO A 29 16.92 -5.16 -4.72
N MET A 30 15.96 -5.20 -3.79
CA MET A 30 15.50 -4.02 -3.06
C MET A 30 14.89 -4.42 -1.71
N LYS A 31 14.44 -3.43 -0.94
CA LYS A 31 13.67 -3.63 0.29
C LYS A 31 12.19 -3.33 0.03
N CYS A 32 11.31 -4.27 0.37
CA CYS A 32 9.86 -4.13 0.22
C CYS A 32 9.18 -3.98 1.57
N MET A 33 8.08 -3.23 1.59
CA MET A 33 7.15 -3.27 2.71
C MET A 33 6.38 -4.60 2.71
N GLN A 34 5.84 -4.94 3.86
CA GLN A 34 4.86 -6.03 3.97
C GLN A 34 3.52 -5.42 4.37
N VAL A 35 2.47 -5.75 3.63
CA VAL A 35 1.12 -5.24 3.87
C VAL A 35 0.08 -6.35 3.97
N ARG A 36 -1.05 -6.06 4.59
CA ARG A 36 -2.26 -6.91 4.56
C ARG A 36 -3.51 -6.03 4.68
N ARG A 37 -4.63 -6.47 4.12
CA ARG A 37 -5.89 -5.68 4.14
C ARG A 37 -6.75 -5.98 5.36
N SER A 38 -6.53 -7.12 6.02
CA SER A 38 -7.17 -7.47 7.28
C SER A 38 -6.23 -8.23 8.21
N ALA A 39 -6.54 -8.26 9.51
CA ALA A 39 -5.74 -8.95 10.50
C ALA A 39 -5.73 -10.49 10.34
N GLN A 40 -6.69 -11.03 9.60
CA GLN A 40 -6.84 -12.46 9.34
C GLN A 40 -6.07 -12.91 8.08
N GLN A 41 -5.63 -11.97 7.24
CA GLN A 41 -4.84 -12.26 6.06
C GLN A 41 -3.35 -12.36 6.38
N SER A 42 -2.65 -13.16 5.58
CA SER A 42 -1.19 -13.24 5.58
C SER A 42 -0.58 -11.93 5.10
N TRP A 43 0.67 -11.68 5.51
CA TRP A 43 1.45 -10.57 4.99
C TRP A 43 1.84 -10.81 3.53
N GLU A 44 1.66 -9.78 2.71
CA GLU A 44 1.99 -9.77 1.29
C GLU A 44 3.11 -8.76 1.03
N LEU A 45 3.98 -9.06 0.07
CA LEU A 45 5.02 -8.13 -0.34
C LEU A 45 4.41 -6.94 -1.09
N PHE A 46 4.80 -5.75 -0.67
CA PHE A 46 4.39 -4.50 -1.28
C PHE A 46 5.61 -3.84 -1.92
N TYR A 47 5.68 -4.00 -3.24
CA TYR A 47 6.80 -3.60 -4.07
C TYR A 47 6.79 -2.11 -4.44
N THR A 48 5.66 -1.44 -4.25
CA THR A 48 5.49 -0.03 -4.56
C THR A 48 5.63 0.85 -3.31
N GLY A 49 5.85 2.14 -3.50
CA GLY A 49 5.71 3.12 -2.42
C GLY A 49 4.26 3.52 -2.19
N ILE A 50 4.03 4.23 -1.08
CA ILE A 50 2.79 4.98 -0.83
C ILE A 50 3.20 6.47 -0.82
N GLU A 51 2.69 7.25 -1.76
CA GLU A 51 2.99 8.67 -1.86
C GLU A 51 2.52 9.40 -0.59
N GLY A 52 3.40 10.23 0.00
CA GLY A 52 3.12 10.94 1.25
C GLY A 52 3.30 10.09 2.52
N PHE A 53 3.71 8.83 2.42
CA PHE A 53 4.06 7.99 3.57
C PHE A 53 5.57 7.74 3.61
N THR A 54 6.17 7.93 4.79
CA THR A 54 7.55 7.57 5.08
C THR A 54 7.57 6.43 6.09
N PHE A 55 8.15 5.30 5.69
CA PHE A 55 8.29 4.15 6.55
C PHE A 55 9.34 4.40 7.65
N GLU A 56 9.03 4.05 8.89
CA GLU A 56 10.00 4.01 9.99
C GLU A 56 10.09 2.57 10.54
N PRO A 57 11.29 1.97 10.57
CA PRO A 57 11.48 0.64 11.14
C PRO A 57 11.04 0.56 12.60
N GLY A 58 10.47 -0.59 12.99
CA GLY A 58 10.02 -0.84 14.35
C GLY A 58 8.60 -0.35 14.66
N TYR A 59 7.87 0.16 13.67
CA TYR A 59 6.46 0.56 13.81
C TYR A 59 5.54 -0.19 12.88
N GLN A 60 4.42 -0.67 13.39
CA GLN A 60 3.30 -1.12 12.57
C GLN A 60 2.33 0.03 12.33
N TYR A 61 1.74 0.07 11.15
CA TYR A 61 0.86 1.15 10.73
C TYR A 61 -0.49 0.63 10.25
N ARG A 62 -1.51 1.45 10.42
CA ARG A 62 -2.79 1.32 9.73
C ARG A 62 -3.02 2.57 8.91
N LEU A 63 -2.97 2.45 7.60
CA LEU A 63 -2.98 3.58 6.66
C LEU A 63 -4.24 3.53 5.83
N LYS A 64 -4.96 4.65 5.74
CA LYS A 64 -6.00 4.85 4.73
C LYS A 64 -5.35 5.44 3.49
N VAL A 65 -5.47 4.75 2.37
CA VAL A 65 -4.85 5.13 1.10
C VAL A 65 -5.89 5.29 0.00
N ARG A 66 -5.59 6.15 -0.98
CA ARG A 66 -6.29 6.21 -2.25
C ARG A 66 -5.51 5.38 -3.26
N VAL A 67 -6.22 4.51 -3.98
CA VAL A 67 -5.70 3.67 -5.05
C VAL A 67 -6.25 4.17 -6.36
N THR A 68 -5.37 4.74 -7.19
CA THR A 68 -5.73 5.21 -8.53
C THR A 68 -5.09 4.30 -9.58
N PRO A 69 -5.84 3.86 -10.60
CA PRO A 69 -5.21 3.24 -11.77
C PRO A 69 -4.33 4.28 -12.48
N VAL A 70 -3.19 3.82 -12.98
CA VAL A 70 -2.27 4.61 -13.80
C VAL A 70 -2.23 4.00 -15.20
N GLU A 71 -2.59 4.81 -16.20
CA GLU A 71 -2.54 4.40 -17.60
C GLU A 71 -1.14 4.61 -18.19
N ASN A 72 -0.82 3.88 -19.26
CA ASN A 72 0.44 3.99 -20.00
C ASN A 72 1.70 3.75 -19.15
N VAL A 73 1.62 2.87 -18.15
CA VAL A 73 2.79 2.45 -17.37
C VAL A 73 3.66 1.46 -18.16
N PRO A 74 5.00 1.49 -17.99
CA PRO A 74 5.89 0.43 -18.45
C PRO A 74 5.42 -0.95 -17.97
N ALA A 75 5.74 -2.01 -18.73
CA ALA A 75 5.29 -3.37 -18.43
C ALA A 75 5.80 -3.91 -17.09
N ASP A 76 6.89 -3.34 -16.57
CA ASP A 76 7.56 -3.68 -15.31
C ASP A 76 7.13 -2.78 -14.13
N ALA A 77 6.25 -1.81 -14.37
CA ALA A 77 5.74 -0.90 -13.35
C ALA A 77 4.31 -1.29 -12.90
N SER A 78 3.99 -0.99 -11.64
CA SER A 78 2.63 -1.17 -11.13
C SER A 78 1.64 -0.27 -11.88
N SER A 79 0.53 -0.85 -12.31
CA SER A 79 -0.62 -0.11 -12.85
C SER A 79 -1.45 0.59 -11.77
N LEU A 80 -1.07 0.46 -10.50
CA LEU A 80 -1.72 1.08 -9.35
C LEU A 80 -0.78 2.06 -8.65
N ARG A 81 -1.29 3.25 -8.36
CA ARG A 81 -0.67 4.25 -7.50
C ARG A 81 -1.41 4.35 -6.18
N TYR A 82 -0.64 4.38 -5.09
CA TYR A 82 -1.13 4.50 -3.73
C TYR A 82 -0.72 5.85 -3.16
N THR A 83 -1.69 6.63 -2.71
CA THR A 83 -1.45 7.93 -2.05
C THR A 83 -2.01 7.88 -0.63
N LEU A 84 -1.21 8.26 0.36
CA LEU A 84 -1.64 8.34 1.74
C LEU A 84 -2.75 9.40 1.86
N ILE A 85 -3.90 8.99 2.39
CA ILE A 85 -4.96 9.92 2.80
C ILE A 85 -4.78 10.25 4.28
N GLU A 86 -4.57 9.22 5.11
CA GLU A 86 -4.55 9.36 6.56
C GLU A 86 -3.79 8.20 7.21
N GLN A 87 -2.95 8.51 8.21
CA GLN A 87 -2.36 7.51 9.10
C GLN A 87 -3.31 7.30 10.29
N LEU A 88 -4.08 6.22 10.25
CA LEU A 88 -5.07 5.90 11.29
C LEU A 88 -4.41 5.47 12.59
N GLU A 89 -3.34 4.67 12.50
CA GLU A 89 -2.60 4.16 13.66
C GLU A 89 -1.10 4.04 13.35
N LYS A 90 -0.27 4.24 14.38
CA LYS A 90 1.18 3.96 14.39
C LYS A 90 1.54 3.40 15.76
N ASN A 91 1.87 2.11 15.81
CA ASN A 91 2.17 1.39 17.04
C ASN A 91 3.60 0.86 17.01
N LYS A 92 4.34 0.99 18.12
CA LYS A 92 5.67 0.39 18.23
C LYS A 92 5.51 -1.13 18.32
N ALA A 93 6.26 -1.85 17.49
CA ALA A 93 6.28 -3.31 17.46
C ALA A 93 7.16 -3.90 18.57
#